data_AF-A0A9E0H7C5-F1
#
_entry.id   AF-A0A9E0H7C5-F1
#
_cell.length_a   1.000
_cell.length_b   1.000
_cell.length_c   1.000
_cell.angle_alpha   90.00
_cell.angle_beta   90.00
_cell.angle_gamma   90.00
#
_symmetry.space_group_name_H-M   'P 1'
#
loop_
_entity.id
_entity.type
_entity.pdbx_description
1 polymer ?
#
loop_
_entity_poly.entity_id
_entity_poly.type
_entity_poly.pdbx_seq_one_letter_code
_entity_poly.pdbx_strand_id
1 'polypeptide(L)'
;MRDDEWQTRTLCDDGACTGVIGADGTCRACGRAAAFWGDERRRGQEVERDHAGNPADEPNDETDGTFAERELCDDGACTGVLGDDGACRTCGRRPAGRAAAVVVTPPTLAATEDEDGEDDRRLCPDGSCVGLLDARGVCKVCGRADVGN
;
A
#
# COMPACT_ATOMS: atom_id res chain seq x y z
N MET A 1 -13.69 -17.63 7.23
CA MET A 1 -13.85 -16.91 5.95
C MET A 1 -13.01 -17.66 4.94
N ARG A 2 -13.53 -17.96 3.74
CA ARG A 2 -12.87 -18.87 2.78
C ARG A 2 -11.82 -18.11 1.97
N ASP A 3 -10.54 -18.29 2.31
CA ASP A 3 -9.40 -17.83 1.51
C ASP A 3 -9.32 -18.52 0.13
N ASP A 4 -9.96 -19.68 -0.02
CA ASP A 4 -9.92 -20.52 -1.22
C ASP A 4 -10.47 -19.85 -2.50
N GLU A 5 -11.46 -18.96 -2.38
CA GLU A 5 -12.10 -18.34 -3.55
C GLU A 5 -11.18 -17.34 -4.26
N TRP A 6 -10.28 -16.70 -3.51
CA TRP A 6 -9.32 -15.76 -4.07
C TRP A 6 -8.14 -16.48 -4.73
N GLN A 7 -7.76 -17.65 -4.22
CA GLN A 7 -6.67 -18.46 -4.75
C GLN A 7 -7.00 -19.09 -6.11
N THR A 8 -8.27 -19.24 -6.45
CA THR A 8 -8.73 -19.80 -7.73
C THR A 8 -8.87 -18.76 -8.84
N ARG A 9 -8.67 -17.48 -8.54
CA ARG A 9 -8.82 -16.40 -9.53
C ARG A 9 -7.53 -16.20 -10.32
N THR A 10 -7.64 -16.28 -11.63
CA THR A 10 -6.52 -16.04 -12.55
C THR A 10 -6.48 -14.57 -12.98
N LEU A 11 -5.32 -13.92 -12.84
CA LEU A 11 -5.10 -12.56 -13.33
C LEU A 11 -4.88 -12.56 -14.85
N CYS A 12 -5.16 -11.44 -15.51
CA CYS A 12 -4.90 -11.26 -16.94
C CYS A 12 -3.40 -11.33 -17.27
N ASP A 13 -3.06 -11.98 -18.38
CA ASP A 13 -1.68 -12.18 -18.86
C ASP A 13 -1.04 -10.93 -19.50
N ASP A 14 -1.80 -9.85 -19.70
CA ASP A 14 -1.36 -8.62 -20.37
C ASP A 14 -0.30 -7.81 -19.60
N GLY A 15 -0.01 -8.15 -18.34
CA GLY A 15 1.01 -7.52 -17.49
C GLY A 15 0.71 -6.08 -17.04
N ALA A 16 -0.02 -5.31 -17.86
CA ALA A 16 -0.55 -3.99 -17.52
C ALA A 16 -2.00 -4.06 -17.01
N CYS A 17 -2.74 -5.11 -17.36
CA CYS A 17 -4.13 -5.29 -16.95
C CYS A 17 -4.23 -5.96 -15.57
N THR A 18 -4.89 -5.29 -14.62
CA THR A 18 -5.17 -5.81 -13.27
C THR A 18 -6.47 -6.63 -13.18
N GLY A 19 -7.11 -6.91 -14.32
CA GLY A 19 -8.36 -7.65 -14.39
C GLY A 19 -8.20 -9.16 -14.13
N VAL A 20 -9.32 -9.81 -13.80
CA VAL A 20 -9.40 -11.27 -13.64
C VAL A 20 -10.06 -11.94 -14.84
N ILE A 21 -9.63 -13.15 -15.15
CA ILE A 21 -10.22 -13.98 -16.20
C ILE A 21 -11.53 -14.58 -15.70
N GLY A 22 -12.60 -14.39 -16.48
CA GLY A 22 -13.92 -14.95 -16.22
C GLY A 22 -14.01 -16.44 -16.54
N ALA A 23 -15.13 -17.07 -16.16
CA ALA A 23 -15.42 -18.47 -16.49
C ALA A 23 -15.64 -18.71 -17.99
N ASP A 24 -15.74 -17.64 -18.77
CA ASP A 24 -15.80 -17.62 -20.23
C ASP A 24 -14.41 -17.52 -20.88
N GLY A 25 -13.36 -17.30 -20.09
CA GLY A 25 -11.98 -17.18 -20.55
C GLY A 25 -11.53 -15.82 -20.99
N THR A 26 -12.36 -14.81 -20.77
CA THR A 26 -12.07 -13.43 -21.13
C THR A 26 -11.78 -12.62 -19.88
N CYS A 27 -10.83 -11.69 -19.98
CA CYS A 27 -10.58 -10.72 -18.92
C CYS A 27 -11.79 -9.80 -18.74
N ARG A 28 -12.30 -9.69 -17.51
CA ARG A 28 -13.45 -8.83 -17.18
C ARG A 28 -13.17 -7.33 -17.26
N ALA A 29 -11.90 -6.93 -17.32
CA ALA A 29 -11.51 -5.52 -17.41
C ALA A 29 -11.23 -5.08 -18.86
N CYS A 30 -10.41 -5.83 -19.60
CA CYS A 30 -9.97 -5.45 -20.93
C CYS A 30 -10.64 -6.23 -22.08
N GLY A 31 -11.42 -7.27 -21.78
CA GLY A 31 -12.11 -8.06 -22.80
C GLY A 31 -11.20 -8.98 -23.62
N ARG A 32 -9.91 -9.12 -23.27
CA ARG A 32 -8.98 -10.02 -23.97
C ARG A 32 -9.17 -11.46 -23.52
N ALA A 33 -9.17 -12.38 -24.48
CA ALA A 33 -9.16 -13.81 -24.22
C ALA A 33 -7.79 -14.24 -23.66
N ALA A 34 -7.78 -15.03 -22.59
CA ALA A 34 -6.54 -15.52 -22.00
C ALA A 34 -5.85 -16.50 -22.97
N ALA A 35 -4.54 -16.37 -23.14
CA ALA A 35 -3.77 -17.10 -24.16
C ALA A 35 -3.85 -18.64 -24.05
N PHE A 36 -4.17 -19.17 -22.86
CA PHE A 36 -4.24 -20.61 -22.58
C PHE A 36 -5.64 -21.07 -22.14
N TRP A 37 -6.67 -20.25 -22.36
CA TRP A 37 -8.03 -20.64 -22.02
C TRP A 37 -8.53 -21.78 -22.91
N GLY A 38 -8.97 -22.88 -22.28
CA GLY A 38 -9.51 -24.04 -23.00
C GLY A 38 -8.48 -25.11 -23.38
N ASP A 39 -7.19 -24.93 -23.09
CA ASP A 39 -6.22 -26.02 -23.17
C ASP A 39 -6.35 -26.91 -21.93
N GLU A 40 -7.20 -27.93 -22.04
CA GLU A 40 -7.48 -28.89 -20.95
C GLU A 40 -6.21 -29.59 -20.44
N ARG A 41 -5.14 -29.66 -21.23
CA ARG A 41 -3.87 -30.27 -20.81
C ARG A 41 -3.08 -29.42 -19.82
N ARG A 42 -3.39 -28.12 -19.72
CA ARG A 42 -2.80 -27.19 -18.74
C ARG A 42 -3.74 -26.85 -17.60
N ARG A 43 -5.02 -27.19 -17.69
CA ARG A 43 -5.98 -26.96 -16.60
C ARG A 43 -5.72 -27.96 -15.48
N GLY A 44 -5.15 -27.48 -14.37
CA GLY A 44 -4.78 -28.34 -13.23
C GLY A 44 -3.32 -28.79 -13.22
N GLN A 45 -2.50 -28.38 -14.20
CA GLN A 45 -1.08 -28.24 -13.93
C GLN A 45 -0.96 -27.03 -13.00
N GLU A 46 -0.95 -27.32 -11.71
CA GLU A 46 -0.11 -26.57 -10.78
C GLU A 46 1.19 -26.26 -11.53
N VAL A 47 1.35 -25.02 -11.97
CA VAL A 47 2.68 -24.46 -12.08
C VAL A 47 3.21 -24.65 -10.68
N GLU A 48 4.00 -25.71 -10.50
CA GLU A 48 4.92 -25.82 -9.38
C GLU A 48 5.63 -24.47 -9.41
N ARG A 49 5.11 -23.53 -8.62
CA ARG A 49 5.90 -22.38 -8.25
C ARG A 49 7.02 -23.08 -7.52
N ASP A 50 8.19 -23.10 -8.13
CA ASP A 50 9.43 -23.43 -7.47
C ASP A 50 9.59 -22.47 -6.27
N HIS A 51 8.82 -22.70 -5.21
CA HIS A 51 9.33 -22.79 -3.86
C HIS A 51 10.09 -24.11 -3.81
N ALA A 52 11.14 -24.22 -4.62
CA ALA A 52 12.34 -24.89 -4.19
C ALA A 52 12.67 -24.18 -2.88
N GLY A 53 12.31 -24.83 -1.77
CA GLY A 53 12.75 -24.43 -0.46
C GLY A 53 14.24 -24.18 -0.54
N ASN A 54 14.67 -23.05 -0.03
CA ASN A 54 16.04 -22.90 0.42
C ASN A 54 16.04 -23.43 1.87
N PRO A 55 16.36 -24.71 2.16
CA PRO A 55 16.46 -25.22 3.52
C PRO A 55 17.75 -24.74 4.22
N ALA A 56 18.16 -23.49 4.01
CA ALA A 56 19.40 -22.96 4.56
C ALA A 56 19.33 -21.48 4.98
N ASP A 57 18.15 -20.98 5.35
CA ASP A 57 18.05 -19.73 6.12
C ASP A 57 16.97 -19.88 7.22
N GLU A 58 17.18 -20.88 8.08
CA GLU A 58 16.64 -20.84 9.43
C GLU A 58 17.74 -20.34 10.39
N PRO A 59 17.80 -19.05 10.72
CA PRO A 59 18.05 -18.68 12.09
C PRO A 59 16.71 -18.83 12.84
N ASN A 60 16.61 -19.93 13.60
CA ASN A 60 15.76 -19.95 14.78
C ASN A 60 16.16 -18.76 15.67
N ASP A 61 15.39 -17.68 15.58
CA ASP A 61 15.43 -16.60 16.56
C ASP A 61 14.02 -16.46 17.13
N GLU A 62 13.72 -17.33 18.09
CA GLU A 62 12.70 -17.10 19.12
C GLU A 62 13.09 -15.88 19.97
N THR A 63 13.27 -14.72 19.36
CA THR A 63 13.13 -13.47 20.08
C THR A 63 11.74 -12.98 19.78
N ASP A 64 10.86 -13.12 20.78
CA ASP A 64 9.68 -12.27 21.01
C ASP A 64 10.17 -10.82 21.20
N GLY A 65 10.82 -10.29 20.16
CA GLY A 65 11.24 -8.92 20.03
C GLY A 65 9.99 -8.19 19.64
N THR A 66 9.39 -7.51 20.60
CA THR A 66 8.31 -6.56 20.36
C THR A 66 8.63 -5.78 19.08
N PHE A 67 7.66 -5.65 18.17
CA PHE A 67 7.81 -4.90 16.91
C PHE A 67 8.37 -3.46 17.08
N ALA A 68 8.57 -3.01 18.33
CA ALA A 68 9.21 -1.79 18.78
C ALA A 68 10.73 -1.69 18.54
N GLU A 69 11.47 -2.78 18.30
CA GLU A 69 12.93 -2.71 18.15
C GLU A 69 13.39 -2.45 16.71
N ARG A 70 12.46 -2.44 15.75
CA ARG A 70 12.75 -2.21 14.32
C ARG A 70 12.75 -0.72 14.00
N GLU A 71 13.93 -0.10 14.04
CA GLU A 71 14.12 1.31 13.68
C GLU A 71 14.25 1.49 12.15
N LEU A 72 13.54 2.47 11.60
CA LEU A 72 13.65 2.86 10.18
C LEU A 72 14.91 3.69 9.93
N CYS A 73 15.42 3.62 8.71
CA CYS A 73 16.53 4.48 8.29
C CYS A 73 16.14 5.96 8.36
N ASP A 74 17.04 6.80 8.88
CA ASP A 74 16.86 8.26 8.99
C ASP A 74 16.89 9.00 7.64
N ASP A 75 17.44 8.36 6.60
CA ASP A 75 17.36 8.88 5.25
C ASP A 75 15.89 8.81 4.79
N GLY A 76 15.16 9.91 4.86
CA GLY A 76 13.71 9.97 4.56
C GLY A 76 13.28 9.52 3.16
N ALA A 77 14.22 9.14 2.29
CA ALA A 77 13.97 8.47 1.01
C ALA A 77 14.15 6.94 1.07
N CYS A 78 14.78 6.41 2.12
CA CYS A 78 15.08 5.01 2.32
C CYS A 78 14.01 4.34 3.19
N THR A 79 13.33 3.33 2.64
CA THR A 79 12.33 2.53 3.36
C THR A 79 12.95 1.35 4.13
N GLY A 80 14.28 1.33 4.29
CA GLY A 80 15.00 0.24 4.93
C GLY A 80 14.96 0.32 6.46
N VAL A 81 15.15 -0.83 7.11
CA VAL A 81 15.30 -0.95 8.57
C VAL A 81 16.77 -1.04 8.94
N LEU A 82 17.12 -0.53 10.12
CA LEU A 82 18.45 -0.69 10.71
C LEU A 82 18.62 -2.13 11.22
N GLY A 83 19.76 -2.72 10.90
CA GLY A 83 20.20 -3.98 11.47
C GLY A 83 20.85 -3.79 12.84
N ASP A 84 21.14 -4.89 13.51
CA ASP A 84 21.77 -4.97 14.82
C ASP A 84 23.17 -4.33 14.85
N ASP A 85 23.82 -4.25 13.68
CA ASP A 85 25.10 -3.58 13.49
C ASP A 85 24.95 -2.05 13.36
N GLY A 86 23.73 -1.54 13.36
CA GLY A 86 23.39 -0.12 13.20
C GLY A 86 23.43 0.37 11.76
N ALA A 87 23.58 -0.52 10.76
CA ALA A 87 23.52 -0.14 9.35
C ALA A 87 22.14 -0.44 8.75
N CYS A 88 21.68 0.41 7.83
CA CYS A 88 20.47 0.15 7.06
C CYS A 88 20.67 -1.06 6.15
N ARG A 89 19.79 -2.07 6.25
CA ARG A 89 19.86 -3.30 5.44
C ARG A 89 19.63 -3.06 3.94
N THR A 90 19.07 -1.90 3.58
CA THR A 90 18.78 -1.55 2.18
C THR A 90 19.87 -0.69 1.55
N CYS A 91 20.33 0.36 2.23
CA CYS A 91 21.29 1.31 1.66
C CYS A 91 22.69 1.29 2.31
N GLY A 92 22.90 0.49 3.37
CA GLY A 92 24.18 0.34 4.05
C GLY A 92 24.62 1.54 4.91
N ARG A 93 23.85 2.62 4.94
CA ARG A 93 24.18 3.82 5.74
C ARG A 93 23.99 3.56 7.23
N ARG A 94 24.90 4.13 8.03
CA ARG A 94 24.81 4.19 9.50
C ARG A 94 24.39 5.59 9.92
N PRO A 95 23.43 5.75 10.85
CA PRO A 95 23.07 7.06 11.36
C PRO A 95 24.27 7.69 12.08
N ALA A 96 24.58 8.93 11.75
CA ALA A 96 25.70 9.65 12.35
C ALA A 96 25.32 10.18 13.73
N GLY A 97 25.41 9.34 14.75
CA GLY A 97 25.28 9.75 16.15
C GLY A 97 23.83 10.02 16.57
N ARG A 98 23.33 9.15 17.44
CA ARG A 98 22.03 9.28 18.09
C ARG A 98 22.06 10.51 19.01
N ALA A 99 21.58 11.65 18.54
CA ALA A 99 21.24 12.76 19.42
C ALA A 99 20.10 12.27 20.33
N ALA A 100 20.32 12.35 21.65
CA ALA A 100 19.36 11.96 22.66
C ALA A 100 17.97 12.47 22.29
N ALA A 101 16.98 11.55 22.32
CA ALA A 101 15.59 11.85 22.04
C ALA A 101 15.18 13.11 22.80
N VAL A 102 15.01 14.22 22.08
CA VAL A 102 14.25 15.35 22.58
C VAL A 102 12.85 14.81 22.74
N VAL A 103 12.45 14.62 23.99
CA VAL A 103 11.08 14.29 24.35
C VAL A 103 10.26 15.51 23.93
N VAL A 104 9.77 15.52 22.69
CA VAL A 104 8.77 16.47 22.27
C VAL A 104 7.50 16.03 22.98
N THR A 105 7.24 16.61 24.15
CA THR A 105 5.91 16.56 24.75
C THR A 105 4.95 17.07 23.68
N PRO A 106 3.99 16.25 23.21
CA PRO A 106 2.96 16.77 22.34
C PRO A 106 2.29 17.91 23.11
N PRO A 107 2.00 19.06 22.48
CA PRO A 107 1.13 20.02 23.12
C PRO A 107 -0.17 19.28 23.44
N THR A 108 -0.57 19.29 24.71
CA THR A 108 -1.90 18.88 25.11
C THR A 108 -2.87 19.67 24.24
N LEU A 109 -3.45 19.01 23.24
CA LEU A 109 -4.56 19.55 22.47
C LEU A 109 -5.68 19.71 23.49
N ALA A 110 -5.85 20.95 23.97
CA ALA A 110 -7.06 21.36 24.63
C ALA A 110 -8.19 20.99 23.67
N ALA A 111 -9.02 20.04 24.07
CA ALA A 111 -10.26 19.72 23.39
C ALA A 111 -11.11 20.99 23.42
N THR A 112 -11.07 21.75 22.33
CA THR A 112 -12.20 22.60 21.98
C THR A 112 -13.28 21.63 21.53
N GLU A 113 -14.35 21.60 22.32
CA GLU A 113 -15.61 20.99 21.93
C GLU A 113 -16.14 21.79 20.74
N ASP A 114 -15.63 21.48 19.54
CA ASP A 114 -16.19 21.98 18.28
C ASP A 114 -17.37 21.08 17.92
N GLU A 115 -18.54 21.45 18.46
CA GLU A 115 -19.85 20.98 18.03
C GLU A 115 -20.05 21.29 16.53
N ASP A 116 -20.53 20.30 15.77
CA ASP A 116 -21.11 20.40 14.42
C ASP A 116 -20.35 21.21 13.35
N GLY A 117 -19.45 20.54 12.61
CA GLY A 117 -18.82 21.12 11.41
C GLY A 117 -18.26 20.11 10.40
N GLU A 118 -18.78 18.87 10.35
CA GLU A 118 -18.30 17.85 9.43
C GLU A 118 -18.97 17.89 8.03
N ASP A 119 -20.03 18.69 7.85
CA ASP A 119 -20.88 18.64 6.64
C ASP A 119 -20.47 19.62 5.51
N ASP A 120 -19.61 20.61 5.77
CA ASP A 120 -19.22 21.61 4.74
C ASP A 120 -18.03 21.17 3.86
N ARG A 121 -17.49 19.96 4.04
CA ARG A 121 -16.32 19.46 3.31
C ARG A 121 -16.69 18.98 1.91
N ARG A 122 -16.97 19.93 1.02
CA ARG A 122 -17.33 19.67 -0.37
C ARG A 122 -16.08 19.43 -1.24
N LEU A 123 -16.15 18.41 -2.09
CA LEU A 123 -15.13 18.10 -3.10
C LEU A 123 -15.22 19.06 -4.29
N CYS A 124 -14.10 19.29 -4.97
CA CYS A 124 -14.02 20.12 -6.17
C CYS A 124 -14.89 19.55 -7.31
N PRO A 125 -15.66 20.38 -8.04
CA PRO A 125 -16.58 19.91 -9.08
C PRO A 125 -15.93 19.47 -10.40
N ASP A 126 -14.62 19.68 -10.58
CA ASP A 126 -13.91 19.39 -11.85
C ASP A 126 -13.84 17.90 -12.23
N GLY A 127 -14.32 16.98 -11.38
CA GLY A 127 -14.31 15.52 -11.60
C GLY A 127 -12.92 14.88 -11.70
N SER A 128 -11.89 15.66 -12.02
CA SER A 128 -10.48 15.29 -12.10
C SER A 128 -9.66 15.83 -10.93
N CYS A 129 -10.20 16.80 -10.18
CA CYS A 129 -9.54 17.37 -9.02
C CYS A 129 -10.07 16.73 -7.73
N VAL A 130 -9.17 16.17 -6.92
CA VAL A 130 -9.49 15.56 -5.61
C VAL A 130 -9.45 16.55 -4.44
N GLY A 131 -9.34 17.85 -4.73
CA GLY A 131 -9.22 18.89 -3.72
C GLY A 131 -10.54 19.21 -3.01
N LEU A 132 -10.43 19.67 -1.77
CA LEU A 132 -11.57 20.17 -0.97
C LEU A 132 -11.75 21.68 -1.18
N LEU A 133 -13.00 22.12 -1.17
CA LEU A 133 -13.37 23.53 -1.15
C LEU A 133 -13.15 24.13 0.24
N ASP A 134 -12.70 25.37 0.29
CA ASP A 134 -12.66 26.15 1.53
C ASP A 134 -14.03 26.80 1.83
N ALA A 135 -14.11 27.53 2.95
CA ALA A 135 -15.33 28.25 3.34
C ALA A 135 -15.76 29.35 2.33
N ARG A 136 -14.91 29.70 1.36
CA ARG A 136 -15.22 30.63 0.27
C ARG A 136 -15.67 29.91 -0.99
N GLY A 137 -15.77 28.57 -0.95
CA GLY A 137 -16.11 27.74 -2.10
C GLY A 137 -14.96 27.59 -3.09
N VAL A 138 -13.70 27.83 -2.70
CA VAL A 138 -12.53 27.73 -3.59
C VAL A 138 -11.72 26.47 -3.28
N CYS A 139 -11.41 25.69 -4.31
CA CYS A 139 -10.60 24.48 -4.17
C CYS A 139 -9.17 24.83 -3.75
N LYS A 140 -8.68 24.23 -2.65
CA LYS A 140 -7.31 24.44 -2.16
C LYS A 140 -6.21 23.87 -3.05
N VAL A 141 -6.56 23.01 -4.02
CA VAL A 141 -5.60 22.35 -4.91
C VAL A 141 -5.51 23.06 -6.25
N CYS A 142 -6.64 23.24 -6.93
CA CYS A 142 -6.66 23.84 -8.28
C CYS A 142 -7.07 25.33 -8.30
N GLY A 143 -7.54 25.90 -7.18
CA GLY A 143 -7.96 27.30 -7.09
C GLY A 143 -9.31 27.61 -7.74
N ARG A 144 -10.06 26.60 -8.21
CA ARG A 144 -11.36 26.82 -8.86
C ARG A 144 -12.46 27.06 -7.83
N ALA A 145 -13.34 28.03 -8.11
CA ALA A 145 -14.51 28.31 -7.29
C ALA A 145 -15.70 27.43 -7.71
N ASP A 146 -16.51 27.01 -6.73
CA ASP A 146 -17.80 26.36 -6.94
C ASP A 146 -18.76 27.36 -7.59
N VAL A 147 -18.95 27.23 -8.90
CA VAL A 147 -19.94 28.00 -9.64
C VAL A 147 -21.25 27.22 -9.53
N GLY A 148 -21.83 27.23 -8.32
CA GLY A 148 -23.13 26.62 -8.06
C GLY A 148 -24.14 27.14 -9.08
N ASN A 149 -24.79 26.23 -9.81
CA ASN A 149 -25.87 26.54 -10.75
C ASN A 149 -27.22 26.46 -10.03
#